data_AF-A8V1L3-F1
#
_entry.id   AF-A8V1L3-F1
#
_cell.length_a   1.000
_cell.length_b   1.000
_cell.length_c   1.000
_cell.angle_alpha   90.00
_cell.angle_beta   90.00
_cell.angle_gamma   90.00
#
_symmetry.space_group_name_H-M   'P 1'
#
loop_
_entity.id
_entity.type
_entity.pdbx_description
1 polymer ?
#
loop_
_entity_poly.entity_id
_entity_poly.type
_entity_poly.pdbx_seq_one_letter_code
_entity_poly.pdbx_strand_id
1 'polypeptide(L)' 'IDITILKRVGFPVAVADASEIVKKYCVYVTKAKGGEGAVRETVDYILHLRGEYEKIIEEFIDD' A
#
# COMPACT_ATOMS: atom_id res chain seq x y z
N ILE A 1 2.87 14.82 10.68
CA ILE A 1 1.78 15.55 9.95
C ILE A 1 1.84 15.00 8.54
N ASP A 2 0.93 14.09 8.21
CA ASP A 2 1.07 13.27 6.99
C ASP A 2 0.00 13.65 5.96
N ILE A 3 -1.13 14.22 6.42
CA ILE A 3 -2.28 14.66 5.61
C ILE A 3 -1.88 15.61 4.47
N THR A 4 -0.95 16.54 4.72
CA THR A 4 -0.50 17.50 3.70
C THR A 4 0.22 16.81 2.55
N ILE A 5 0.95 15.73 2.81
CA ILE A 5 1.61 14.90 1.80
C ILE A 5 0.58 14.02 1.10
N LEU A 6 -0.31 13.37 1.84
CA LEU A 6 -1.36 12.51 1.29
C LEU A 6 -2.26 13.25 0.28
N LYS A 7 -2.53 14.54 0.50
CA LYS A 7 -3.27 15.39 -0.45
C LYS A 7 -2.54 15.70 -1.77
N ARG A 8 -1.22 15.48 -1.83
CA ARG A 8 -0.37 15.89 -2.97
C ARG A 8 0.11 14.71 -3.81
N VAL A 9 0.18 13.52 -3.23
CA VAL A 9 0.68 12.32 -3.94
C VAL A 9 -0.42 11.67 -4.79
N GLY A 10 -0.01 10.94 -5.83
CA GLY A 10 -0.95 10.29 -6.76
C GLY A 10 -1.68 9.07 -6.18
N PHE A 11 -1.08 8.40 -5.20
CA PHE A 11 -1.66 7.22 -4.56
C PHE A 11 -1.47 7.26 -3.04
N PRO A 12 -2.27 8.05 -2.31
CA PRO A 12 -2.19 8.12 -0.86
C PRO A 12 -2.78 6.87 -0.19
N VAL A 13 -2.01 6.29 0.73
CA VAL A 13 -2.35 5.03 1.42
C VAL A 13 -2.32 5.23 2.94
N ALA A 14 -3.31 4.66 3.65
CA ALA A 14 -3.33 4.57 5.10
C ALA A 14 -3.37 3.12 5.58
N VAL A 15 -2.88 2.87 6.80
CA VAL A 15 -2.96 1.55 7.43
C VAL A 15 -4.31 1.33 8.14
N ALA A 16 -4.68 0.07 8.39
CA ALA A 16 -5.97 -0.30 8.97
C ALA A 16 -6.26 0.38 10.32
N ASP A 17 -5.24 0.54 11.15
CA ASP A 17 -5.28 1.16 12.48
C ASP A 17 -4.95 2.67 12.47
N ALA A 18 -4.82 3.29 11.29
CA ALA A 18 -4.66 4.73 11.19
C ALA A 18 -5.91 5.47 11.71
N SER A 19 -5.72 6.70 12.19
CA SER A 19 -6.85 7.55 12.58
C SER A 19 -7.80 7.80 11.41
N GLU A 20 -9.10 7.92 11.72
CA GLU A 20 -10.15 8.12 10.71
C GLU A 20 -9.94 9.39 9.87
N ILE A 21 -9.33 10.43 10.45
CA ILE A 21 -9.01 11.65 9.69
C ILE A 21 -7.94 11.40 8.62
N VAL A 22 -6.97 10.52 8.89
CA VAL A 22 -5.94 10.15 7.90
C VAL A 22 -6.56 9.31 6.79
N LYS A 23 -7.37 8.31 7.13
CA LYS A 23 -8.06 7.43 6.16
C LYS A 23 -8.90 8.22 5.15
N LYS A 24 -9.56 9.30 5.59
CA LYS A 24 -10.34 10.19 4.71
C LYS A 24 -9.55 10.85 3.58
N TYR A 25 -8.22 10.92 3.67
CA TYR A 25 -7.35 11.49 2.65
C TYR A 25 -6.62 10.43 1.82
N CYS A 26 -6.91 9.15 2.03
CA CYS A 26 -6.29 8.05 1.32
C CYS A 26 -7.29 7.39 0.37
N VAL A 27 -6.80 7.01 -0.82
CA VAL A 27 -7.61 6.27 -1.81
C VAL A 27 -7.58 4.77 -1.54
N TYR A 28 -6.58 4.32 -0.79
CA TYR A 28 -6.45 2.93 -0.36
C TYR A 28 -6.19 2.88 1.14
N VAL A 29 -6.91 2.02 1.84
CA VAL A 29 -6.69 1.70 3.25
C VAL A 29 -6.36 0.22 3.30
N THR A 30 -5.22 -0.13 3.86
CA THR A 30 -4.80 -1.54 3.94
C THR A 30 -5.70 -2.32 4.88
N LYS A 31 -5.79 -3.64 4.67
CA LYS A 31 -6.43 -4.55 5.61
C LYS A 31 -5.53 -4.82 6.82
N ALA A 32 -4.22 -4.95 6.58
CA ALA A 32 -3.24 -5.10 7.65
C ALA A 32 -3.02 -3.79 8.42
N LYS A 33 -2.67 -3.93 9.70
CA LYS A 33 -2.23 -2.80 10.54
C LYS A 33 -0.78 -2.42 10.26
N GLY A 34 -0.38 -1.25 10.77
CA GLY A 34 1.03 -0.85 10.79
C GLY A 34 1.92 -1.90 11.47
N GLY A 35 3.02 -2.29 10.82
CA GLY A 35 3.92 -3.33 11.32
C GLY A 35 3.44 -4.78 11.11
N GLU A 36 2.19 -4.99 10.69
CA GLU A 36 1.59 -6.31 10.48
C GLU A 36 1.44 -6.65 8.98
N GLY A 37 2.31 -6.10 8.13
CA GLY A 37 2.33 -6.39 6.69
C GLY A 37 1.64 -5.35 5.79
N ALA A 38 1.19 -4.21 6.32
CA ALA A 38 0.53 -3.17 5.51
C ALA A 38 1.38 -2.64 4.33
N VAL A 39 2.70 -2.53 4.50
CA VAL A 39 3.61 -2.14 3.41
C VAL A 39 3.67 -3.24 2.34
N ARG A 40 3.80 -4.50 2.76
CA ARG A 40 3.79 -5.65 1.84
C ARG A 40 2.49 -5.70 1.03
N GLU A 41 1.35 -5.55 1.69
CA GLU A 41 0.04 -5.48 1.04
C GLU A 41 -0.04 -4.36 0.00
N THR A 42 0.49 -3.17 0.33
CA THR A 42 0.50 -2.03 -0.58
C THR A 42 1.41 -2.28 -1.80
N VAL A 43 2.59 -2.88 -1.58
CA VAL A 43 3.52 -3.24 -2.66
C VAL A 43 2.89 -4.27 -3.58
N ASP A 44 2.32 -5.35 -3.04
CA ASP A 44 1.65 -6.39 -3.81
C ASP A 44 0.50 -5.80 -4.65
N TYR A 45 -0.31 -4.92 -4.07
CA TYR A 45 -1.39 -4.23 -4.78
C TYR A 45 -0.88 -3.40 -5.97
N ILE A 46 0.21 -2.64 -5.79
CA ILE A 46 0.81 -1.83 -6.86
C ILE A 46 1.42 -2.73 -7.95
N LEU A 47 2.09 -3.82 -7.58
CA LEU A 47 2.68 -4.76 -8.54
C LEU A 47 1.60 -5.47 -9.37
N HIS A 48 0.50 -5.87 -8.75
CA HIS A 48 -0.65 -6.43 -9.48
C HIS A 48 -1.26 -5.41 -10.44
N LEU A 49 -1.45 -4.15 -10.03
CA LEU A 49 -1.95 -3.09 -10.91
C LEU A 49 -1.02 -2.82 -12.11
N ARG A 50 0.27 -3.08 -11.97
CA ARG A 50 1.27 -2.97 -13.04
C ARG A 50 1.42 -4.24 -13.89
N GLY A 51 0.80 -5.35 -13.49
CA GLY A 51 0.97 -6.66 -14.15
C GLY A 51 2.38 -7.25 -13.98
N GLU A 52 3.08 -6.86 -12.91
CA GLU A 52 4.48 -7.26 -12.66
C GLU A 52 4.61 -8.32 -11.57
N TYR A 53 3.53 -8.56 -10.80
CA TYR A 53 3.58 -9.39 -9.61
C TYR A 53 4.01 -10.83 -9.90
N GLU A 54 3.34 -11.50 -10.85
CA GLU A 54 3.58 -12.90 -11.19
C GLU A 54 5.01 -13.11 -11.66
N LYS A 55 5.49 -12.24 -12.56
CA LYS A 55 6.86 -12.28 -13.08
C LYS A 55 7.90 -12.17 -11.97
N ILE A 56 7.73 -11.24 -11.03
CA ILE A 56 8.69 -11.05 -9.93
C ILE A 56 8.71 -12.26 -9.00
N ILE A 57 7.55 -12.88 -8.76
CA ILE A 57 7.47 -14.08 -7.94
C ILE A 57 8.13 -15.27 -8.62
N GLU A 58 7.94 -15.46 -9.93
CA GLU A 58 8.63 -16.48 -10.72
C GLU A 58 10.15 -16.30 -10.64
N GLU A 59 10.66 -15.08 -10.90
CA GLU A 59 12.10 -14.78 -10.81
C GLU A 59 12.69 -15.09 -9.42
N PHE A 60 11.92 -14.88 -8.34
CA PHE A 60 12.39 -15.15 -6.98
C PHE A 60 12.33 -16.62 -6.56
N ILE A 61 11.43 -17.42 -7.15
CA ILE A 61 11.27 -18.85 -6.82
C ILE A 61 12.24 -19.72 -7.63
N ASP A 62 12.60 -19.28 -8.83
CA ASP A 62 13.52 -19.99 -9.72
C ASP A 62 15.02 -19.77 -9.37
N ASP A 63 15.31 -18.90 -8.40
CA ASP A 63 16.63 -18.74 -7.74
C ASP A 63 16.84 -19.72 -6.57
#